data_AF-A0A9P6P0P0-F1
#
_entry.id   AF-A0A9P6P0P0-F1
#
_cell.length_a   1.000
_cell.length_b   1.000
_cell.length_c   1.000
_cell.angle_alpha   90.00
_cell.angle_beta   90.00
_cell.angle_gamma   90.00
#
_symmetry.space_group_name_H-M   'P 1'
#
loop_
_entity.id
_entity.type
_entity.pdbx_description
1 polymer ?
#
loop_
_entity_poly.entity_id
_entity_poly.type
_entity_poly.pdbx_seq_one_letter_code
_entity_poly.pdbx_strand_id
1 'polypeptide(L)'
;MDSGKALVANSVEVYCRDRNIDSHHEHFKASKNTTPANSLPPKICRYPGIWPTTLDDADGKKLVVGTKTFNALITSSLRLDIHSTPEIGPATCQFLLENERQSVNTQLFVKESAWKAAKALAEDKSASFILPYDILHQMRQLRTRFHHRSTYSCCRSFNEMTDDLTARPYTIFTITGYDNAREDSNYRSASKLFRQIALAIIRGDNVLTREDVDANARKVKAGAIEDIFTSILDLFDKDTTTI
;
A
#
# COMPACT_ATOMS: atom_id res chain seq x y z
N MET A 1 7.45 12.41 30.81
CA MET A 1 6.36 13.31 30.39
C MET A 1 5.69 12.68 29.20
N ASP A 2 4.42 12.34 29.35
CA ASP A 2 3.56 11.90 28.26
C ASP A 2 3.38 13.08 27.29
N SER A 3 3.45 12.83 25.98
CA SER A 3 3.23 13.89 24.99
C SER A 3 1.74 14.20 24.84
N GLY A 4 0.85 13.33 25.33
CA GLY A 4 -0.60 13.41 25.15
C GLY A 4 -1.06 13.19 23.71
N LYS A 5 -0.13 12.93 22.78
CA LYS A 5 -0.45 12.71 21.37
C LYS A 5 -0.90 11.27 21.15
N ALA A 6 -2.02 11.10 20.47
CA ALA A 6 -2.56 9.79 20.15
C ALA A 6 -3.11 9.77 18.72
N LEU A 7 -2.95 8.65 18.04
CA LEU A 7 -3.57 8.43 16.74
C LEU A 7 -4.16 7.03 16.67
N VAL A 8 -5.18 6.89 15.84
CA VAL A 8 -5.65 5.59 15.34
C VAL A 8 -5.09 5.38 13.94
N ALA A 9 -4.53 4.20 13.71
CA ALA A 9 -4.17 3.74 12.37
C ALA A 9 -5.43 3.19 11.69
N ASN A 10 -5.88 3.87 10.64
CA ASN A 10 -7.06 3.49 9.86
C ASN A 10 -6.71 2.49 8.76
N SER A 11 -5.53 2.61 8.19
CA SER A 11 -5.04 1.73 7.14
C SER A 11 -3.56 1.47 7.36
N VAL A 12 -3.17 0.20 7.26
CA VAL A 12 -1.78 -0.26 7.38
C VAL A 12 -1.45 -1.10 6.17
N GLU A 13 -0.28 -0.86 5.57
CA GLU A 13 0.28 -1.67 4.50
C GLU A 13 1.55 -2.38 4.98
N VAL A 14 1.57 -3.72 4.93
CA VAL A 14 2.71 -4.52 5.36
C VAL A 14 3.63 -4.84 4.19
N TYR A 15 4.95 -4.72 4.35
CA TYR A 15 5.94 -5.13 3.35
C TYR A 15 7.13 -5.84 4.00
N CYS A 16 7.68 -6.84 3.30
CA CYS A 16 8.82 -7.60 3.81
C CYS A 16 10.11 -6.80 3.69
N ARG A 17 11.09 -7.10 4.56
CA ARG A 17 12.42 -6.50 4.47
C ARG A 17 13.37 -7.20 3.50
N ASP A 18 13.13 -8.49 3.23
CA ASP A 18 13.97 -9.24 2.31
C ASP A 18 13.66 -8.86 0.86
N ARG A 19 14.69 -8.36 0.17
CA ARG A 19 14.62 -7.97 -1.25
C ARG A 19 14.22 -9.09 -2.20
N ASN A 20 14.45 -10.35 -1.82
CA ASN A 20 14.13 -11.51 -2.64
C ASN A 20 12.67 -11.95 -2.44
N ILE A 21 12.03 -11.50 -1.36
CA ILE A 21 10.63 -11.78 -1.05
C ILE A 21 9.73 -10.63 -1.51
N ASP A 22 10.14 -9.39 -1.26
CA ASP A 22 9.35 -8.21 -1.58
C ASP A 22 10.18 -7.17 -2.34
N SER A 23 9.74 -6.87 -3.57
CA SER A 23 10.34 -5.82 -4.37
C SER A 23 10.23 -4.45 -3.68
N HIS A 24 9.24 -4.24 -2.81
CA HIS A 24 8.99 -2.96 -2.13
C HIS A 24 9.64 -2.86 -0.75
N HIS A 25 10.62 -3.73 -0.46
CA HIS A 25 11.40 -3.68 0.76
C HIS A 25 12.07 -2.32 1.01
N GLU A 26 12.30 -2.02 2.28
CA GLU A 26 13.08 -0.85 2.69
C GLU A 26 14.53 -0.93 2.21
N HIS A 27 15.02 0.14 1.58
CA HIS A 27 16.37 0.18 1.05
C HIS A 27 17.39 0.71 2.06
N PHE A 28 18.36 -0.12 2.42
CA PHE A 28 19.47 0.25 3.31
C PHE A 28 20.68 0.83 2.57
N LYS A 29 20.46 1.67 1.55
CA LYS A 29 21.57 2.22 0.76
C LYS A 29 22.34 3.25 1.60
N ALA A 30 23.54 2.89 2.02
CA ALA A 30 24.49 3.85 2.58
C ALA A 30 25.13 4.66 1.45
N SER A 31 25.06 5.99 1.55
CA SER A 31 25.93 6.88 0.77
C SER A 31 27.21 7.14 1.57
N LYS A 32 28.29 7.59 0.90
CA LYS A 32 29.51 7.98 1.60
C LYS A 32 29.16 9.02 2.69
N ASN A 33 29.43 8.66 3.93
CA ASN A 33 29.28 9.47 5.15
C ASN A 33 27.86 9.63 5.73
N THR A 34 26.85 8.92 5.22
CA THR A 34 25.50 8.97 5.81
C THR A 34 24.94 7.56 5.99
N THR A 35 24.68 7.19 7.24
CA THR A 35 23.87 6.00 7.56
C THR A 35 22.42 6.34 7.21
N PRO A 36 21.75 5.59 6.33
CA PRO A 36 20.37 5.87 5.99
C PRO A 36 19.50 5.68 7.22
N ALA A 37 18.60 6.65 7.45
CA ALA A 37 17.51 6.48 8.40
C ALA A 37 16.75 5.22 8.02
N ASN A 38 16.50 4.37 9.01
CA ASN A 38 15.85 3.09 8.78
C ASN A 38 14.95 2.74 9.95
N SER A 39 14.03 1.81 9.71
CA SER A 39 13.05 1.39 10.71
C SER A 39 13.47 0.15 11.51
N LEU A 40 14.74 -0.29 11.41
CA LEU A 40 15.18 -1.47 12.15
C LEU A 40 15.13 -1.20 13.66
N PRO A 41 14.63 -2.15 14.46
CA PRO A 41 14.59 -1.99 15.90
C PRO A 41 16.00 -1.85 16.51
N PRO A 42 16.32 -0.75 17.22
CA PRO A 42 17.55 -0.63 17.96
C PRO A 42 17.63 -1.65 19.12
N LYS A 43 18.81 -1.77 19.73
CA LYS A 43 19.01 -2.67 20.90
C LYS A 43 18.07 -2.32 22.06
N ILE A 44 17.80 -1.03 22.26
CA ILE A 44 16.92 -0.52 23.30
C ILE A 44 15.60 -0.13 22.65
N CYS A 45 14.60 -0.99 22.78
CA CYS A 45 13.22 -0.74 22.35
C CYS A 45 12.27 -0.98 23.52
N ARG A 46 11.12 -0.29 23.53
CA ARG A 46 10.05 -0.55 24.50
C ARG A 46 9.47 -1.95 24.34
N TYR A 47 9.27 -2.36 23.09
CA TYR A 47 8.79 -3.68 22.72
C TYR A 47 9.92 -4.40 21.97
N PRO A 48 10.38 -5.58 22.44
CA PRO A 48 11.50 -6.27 21.81
C PRO A 48 11.24 -6.54 20.32
N GLY A 49 12.13 -6.03 19.46
CA GLY A 49 12.05 -6.25 18.01
C GLY A 49 10.95 -5.46 17.28
N ILE A 50 10.38 -4.44 17.92
CA ILE A 50 9.38 -3.55 17.32
C ILE A 50 9.81 -2.09 17.52
N TRP A 51 9.73 -1.29 16.47
CA TRP A 51 10.19 0.10 16.45
C TRP A 51 9.26 1.01 15.65
N PRO A 52 8.39 1.77 16.31
CA PRO A 52 7.66 2.84 15.64
C PRO A 52 8.61 4.00 15.34
N THR A 53 8.63 4.47 14.10
CA THR A 53 9.49 5.59 13.69
C THR A 53 8.89 6.34 12.50
N THR A 54 9.45 7.51 12.21
CA THR A 54 9.19 8.25 10.98
C THR A 54 10.40 8.12 10.06
N LEU A 55 10.18 7.62 8.85
CA LEU A 55 11.19 7.62 7.79
C LEU A 55 11.00 8.85 6.92
N ASP A 56 12.09 9.50 6.51
CA ASP A 56 12.04 10.64 5.60
C ASP A 56 12.68 10.22 4.27
N ASP A 57 11.88 10.19 3.21
CA ASP A 57 12.34 9.83 1.87
C ASP A 57 11.77 10.77 0.79
N ALA A 58 12.03 10.44 -0.48
CA ALA A 58 11.63 11.28 -1.60
C ALA A 58 10.11 11.48 -1.74
N ASP A 59 9.28 10.59 -1.17
CA ASP A 59 7.83 10.75 -1.14
C ASP A 59 7.34 11.50 0.11
N GLY A 60 8.24 11.84 1.03
CA GLY A 60 7.97 12.58 2.26
C GLY A 60 8.17 11.75 3.54
N LYS A 61 7.68 12.28 4.65
CA LYS A 61 7.78 11.65 5.97
C LYS A 61 6.73 10.56 6.12
N LYS A 62 7.14 9.31 6.39
CA LYS A 62 6.27 8.13 6.47
C LYS A 62 6.28 7.57 7.89
N LEU A 63 5.11 7.37 8.49
CA LEU A 63 5.00 6.71 9.80
C LEU A 63 5.01 5.20 9.62
N VAL A 64 5.97 4.53 10.23
CA VAL A 64 6.22 3.09 10.05
C VAL A 64 6.41 2.41 11.40
N VAL A 65 5.81 1.24 11.57
CA VAL A 65 6.19 0.30 12.62
C VAL A 65 7.12 -0.74 12.01
N GLY A 66 8.41 -0.59 12.28
CA GLY A 66 9.44 -1.50 11.82
C GLY A 66 9.59 -2.70 12.75
N THR A 67 9.76 -3.89 12.18
CA THR A 67 10.14 -5.10 12.91
C THR A 67 11.45 -5.65 12.37
N LYS A 68 11.88 -6.84 12.81
CA LYS A 68 13.05 -7.51 12.23
C LYS A 68 12.79 -8.14 10.86
N THR A 69 11.54 -8.46 10.52
CA THR A 69 11.21 -9.26 9.32
C THR A 69 10.32 -8.50 8.33
N PHE A 70 9.49 -7.59 8.81
CA PHE A 70 8.60 -6.77 7.98
C PHE A 70 8.47 -5.35 8.54
N ASN A 71 7.88 -4.47 7.74
CA ASN A 71 7.47 -3.13 8.10
C ASN A 71 5.97 -2.98 7.91
N ALA A 72 5.35 -2.22 8.79
CA ALA A 72 3.95 -1.82 8.70
C ALA A 72 3.89 -0.30 8.47
N LEU A 73 3.64 0.11 7.23
CA LEU A 73 3.44 1.51 6.85
C LEU A 73 2.02 1.95 7.19
N ILE A 74 1.89 3.03 7.93
CA ILE A 74 0.59 3.65 8.16
C ILE A 74 0.23 4.46 6.91
N THR A 75 -0.85 4.07 6.24
CA THR A 75 -1.32 4.67 4.97
C THR A 75 -2.63 5.44 5.15
N SER A 76 -3.24 5.36 6.32
CA SER A 76 -4.23 6.31 6.78
C SER A 76 -4.26 6.35 8.30
N SER A 77 -4.40 7.55 8.86
CA SER A 77 -4.48 7.76 10.31
C SER A 77 -5.37 8.95 10.66
N LEU A 78 -5.89 8.93 11.88
CA LEU A 78 -6.63 10.04 12.47
C LEU A 78 -6.09 10.33 13.87
N ARG A 79 -5.83 11.60 14.19
CA ARG A 79 -5.45 12.01 15.54
C ARG A 79 -6.64 11.89 16.47
N LEU A 80 -6.41 11.34 17.66
CA LEU A 80 -7.42 11.16 18.70
C LEU A 80 -7.39 12.28 19.74
N ASP A 81 -6.25 12.96 19.86
CA ASP A 81 -6.04 14.02 20.84
C ASP A 81 -6.42 15.41 20.33
N ILE A 82 -6.60 15.58 19.02
CA ILE A 82 -7.01 16.84 18.38
C ILE A 82 -8.08 16.58 17.32
N HIS A 83 -8.92 17.58 17.07
CA HIS A 83 -9.85 17.55 15.94
C HIS A 83 -9.11 17.94 14.65
N SER A 84 -8.69 16.93 13.88
CA SER A 84 -8.04 17.11 12.58
C SER A 84 -8.71 16.26 11.50
N THR A 85 -8.50 16.62 10.24
CA THR A 85 -8.86 15.75 9.13
C THR A 85 -7.96 14.51 9.12
N PRO A 86 -8.47 13.34 8.73
CA PRO A 86 -7.65 12.15 8.55
C PRO A 86 -6.53 12.39 7.54
N GLU A 87 -5.36 11.81 7.80
CA GLU A 87 -4.30 11.71 6.80
C GLU A 87 -4.53 10.46 5.95
N ILE A 88 -4.33 10.60 4.65
CA ILE A 88 -4.52 9.53 3.66
C ILE A 88 -3.31 9.52 2.73
N GLY A 89 -2.72 8.35 2.55
CA GLY A 89 -1.50 8.14 1.78
C GLY A 89 -0.32 7.77 2.66
N PRO A 90 0.84 7.48 2.04
CA PRO A 90 2.02 6.99 2.75
C PRO A 90 2.71 8.08 3.58
N ALA A 91 2.50 9.36 3.25
CA ALA A 91 3.12 10.49 3.93
C ALA A 91 2.24 11.01 5.08
N THR A 92 2.89 11.47 6.15
CA THR A 92 2.28 12.10 7.33
C THR A 92 3.00 13.41 7.64
N CYS A 93 2.25 14.40 8.11
CA CYS A 93 2.76 15.59 8.76
C CYS A 93 2.16 15.79 10.16
N GLN A 94 1.08 15.08 10.51
CA GLN A 94 0.41 15.26 11.80
C GLN A 94 1.06 14.47 12.95
N PHE A 95 1.70 13.33 12.71
CA PHE A 95 2.32 12.54 13.77
C PHE A 95 3.74 12.08 13.40
N LEU A 96 4.72 12.90 13.81
CA LEU A 96 6.13 12.69 13.52
C LEU A 96 6.88 12.21 14.76
N LEU A 97 7.67 11.15 14.59
CA LEU A 97 8.62 10.62 15.55
C LEU A 97 10.01 11.08 15.12
N GLU A 98 10.37 12.30 15.49
CA GLU A 98 11.55 13.04 15.02
C GLU A 98 12.85 12.59 15.71
N ASN A 99 12.75 11.87 16.81
CA ASN A 99 13.92 11.38 17.55
C ASN A 99 13.64 10.03 18.23
N GLU A 100 14.72 9.32 18.55
CA GLU A 100 14.66 8.00 19.18
C GLU A 100 13.88 8.01 20.51
N ARG A 101 13.93 9.11 21.26
CA ARG A 101 13.19 9.25 22.51
C ARG A 101 11.68 9.24 22.28
N GLN A 102 11.19 9.83 21.20
CA GLN A 102 9.75 9.75 20.86
C GLN A 102 9.38 8.33 20.44
N SER A 103 10.20 7.69 19.60
CA SER A 103 10.01 6.30 19.19
C SER A 103 9.95 5.32 20.38
N VAL A 104 10.92 5.38 21.30
CA VAL A 104 10.97 4.47 22.46
C VAL A 104 9.83 4.73 23.46
N ASN A 105 9.34 5.96 23.56
CA ASN A 105 8.23 6.28 24.46
C ASN A 105 6.86 6.04 23.82
N THR A 106 6.78 5.80 22.52
CA THR A 106 5.52 5.51 21.83
C THR A 106 4.95 4.18 22.32
N GLN A 107 3.70 4.22 22.76
CA GLN A 107 2.95 3.03 23.16
C GLN A 107 2.10 2.54 21.98
N LEU A 108 2.16 1.23 21.73
CA LEU A 108 1.36 0.58 20.70
C LEU A 108 0.22 -0.16 21.39
N PHE A 109 -1.00 0.12 20.95
CA PHE A 109 -2.21 -0.55 21.41
C PHE A 109 -2.80 -1.34 20.25
N VAL A 110 -3.15 -2.59 20.53
CA VAL A 110 -3.78 -3.48 19.55
C VAL A 110 -5.18 -3.78 20.07
N LYS A 111 -6.19 -3.60 19.23
CA LYS A 111 -7.56 -3.96 19.56
C LYS A 111 -7.65 -5.47 19.74
N GLU A 112 -8.33 -5.91 20.81
CA GLU A 112 -8.45 -7.34 21.11
C GLU A 112 -9.14 -8.12 19.98
N SER A 113 -10.17 -7.54 19.34
CA SER A 113 -10.84 -8.17 18.18
C SER A 113 -9.88 -8.35 16.99
N ALA A 114 -9.09 -7.33 16.68
CA ALA A 114 -8.09 -7.40 15.61
C ALA A 114 -6.99 -8.43 15.91
N TRP A 115 -6.55 -8.53 17.17
CA TRP A 115 -5.60 -9.56 17.59
C TRP A 115 -6.15 -10.97 17.41
N LYS A 116 -7.41 -11.22 17.81
CA LYS A 116 -8.07 -12.53 17.63
C LYS A 116 -8.20 -12.88 16.14
N ALA A 117 -8.60 -11.94 15.30
CA ALA A 117 -8.70 -12.12 13.86
C ALA A 117 -7.33 -12.43 13.22
N ALA A 118 -6.29 -11.67 13.58
CA ALA A 118 -4.93 -11.89 13.09
C ALA A 118 -4.38 -13.26 13.51
N LYS A 119 -4.68 -13.71 14.74
CA LYS A 119 -4.27 -15.03 15.23
C LYS A 119 -4.94 -16.16 14.43
N ALA A 120 -6.25 -16.06 14.19
CA ALA A 120 -6.97 -17.04 13.38
C ALA A 120 -6.40 -17.10 11.94
N LEU A 121 -6.11 -15.93 11.35
CA LEU A 121 -5.50 -15.85 10.03
C LEU A 121 -4.10 -16.48 9.98
N ALA A 122 -3.28 -16.26 11.02
CA ALA A 122 -1.93 -16.83 11.10
C ALA A 122 -1.92 -18.37 11.27
N GLU A 123 -2.98 -18.93 11.83
CA GLU A 123 -3.16 -20.39 11.97
C GLU A 123 -3.67 -21.05 10.67
N ASP A 124 -4.29 -20.27 9.78
CA ASP A 124 -4.77 -20.72 8.48
C ASP A 124 -3.66 -20.74 7.41
N LYS A 125 -3.12 -21.93 7.14
CA LYS A 125 -2.08 -22.13 6.12
C LYS A 125 -2.55 -21.91 4.68
N SER A 126 -3.87 -21.84 4.45
CA SER A 126 -4.46 -21.60 3.13
C SER A 126 -4.75 -20.12 2.86
N ALA A 127 -4.61 -19.27 3.88
CA ALA A 127 -4.87 -17.85 3.77
C ALA A 127 -3.93 -17.18 2.76
N SER A 128 -4.50 -16.57 1.72
CA SER A 128 -3.79 -15.79 0.70
C SER A 128 -4.19 -14.31 0.68
N PHE A 129 -5.16 -13.94 1.51
CA PHE A 129 -5.71 -12.58 1.68
C PHE A 129 -6.10 -12.36 3.15
N ILE A 130 -6.19 -11.11 3.57
CA ILE A 130 -6.58 -10.73 4.95
C ILE A 130 -8.09 -10.91 5.12
N LEU A 131 -8.86 -10.53 4.09
CA LEU A 131 -10.31 -10.66 4.06
C LEU A 131 -10.74 -11.36 2.75
N PRO A 132 -11.79 -12.19 2.75
CA PRO A 132 -12.27 -12.88 1.55
C PRO A 132 -13.00 -11.96 0.57
N TYR A 133 -13.33 -10.73 0.98
CA TYR A 133 -13.99 -9.71 0.18
C TYR A 133 -13.03 -8.57 -0.16
N ASP A 134 -13.39 -7.77 -1.16
CA ASP A 134 -12.68 -6.54 -1.54
C ASP A 134 -11.17 -6.72 -1.73
N ILE A 135 -10.76 -7.83 -2.33
CA ILE A 135 -9.35 -8.23 -2.53
C ILE A 135 -8.52 -7.09 -3.14
N LEU A 136 -9.08 -6.34 -4.11
CA LEU A 136 -8.40 -5.20 -4.74
C LEU A 136 -8.13 -4.04 -3.78
N HIS A 137 -8.96 -3.83 -2.75
CA HIS A 137 -8.70 -2.82 -1.72
C HIS A 137 -7.59 -3.24 -0.75
N GLN A 138 -7.30 -4.54 -0.64
CA GLN A 138 -6.18 -5.06 0.15
C GLN A 138 -4.85 -4.96 -0.58
N MET A 139 -4.85 -4.58 -1.86
CA MET A 139 -3.63 -4.34 -2.61
C MET A 139 -2.91 -3.06 -2.14
N ARG A 140 -1.60 -3.07 -2.35
CA ARG A 140 -0.69 -1.98 -1.99
C ARG A 140 -0.97 -0.68 -2.74
N GLN A 141 -0.66 0.45 -2.11
CA GLN A 141 -0.67 1.77 -2.76
C GLN A 141 0.67 2.03 -3.47
N LEU A 142 0.86 1.43 -4.65
CA LEU A 142 2.14 1.48 -5.37
C LEU A 142 2.09 2.33 -6.63
N ARG A 143 3.27 2.83 -6.99
CA ARG A 143 3.52 3.63 -8.20
C ARG A 143 4.54 3.00 -9.16
N THR A 144 5.18 1.90 -8.77
CA THR A 144 6.28 1.28 -9.54
C THR A 144 6.28 -0.23 -9.37
N ARG A 145 7.14 -0.92 -10.14
CA ARG A 145 7.38 -2.38 -10.07
C ARG A 145 6.15 -3.24 -10.34
N PHE A 146 5.25 -2.79 -11.21
CA PHE A 146 4.10 -3.58 -11.65
C PHE A 146 4.48 -4.90 -12.36
N HIS A 147 5.73 -5.04 -12.82
CA HIS A 147 6.24 -6.32 -13.34
C HIS A 147 6.60 -7.34 -12.24
N HIS A 148 6.69 -6.95 -10.97
CA HIS A 148 6.99 -7.86 -9.86
C HIS A 148 5.71 -8.40 -9.22
N ARG A 149 5.64 -9.72 -9.03
CA ARG A 149 4.49 -10.40 -8.41
C ARG A 149 4.16 -9.89 -7.00
N SER A 150 5.16 -9.49 -6.21
CA SER A 150 4.97 -8.95 -4.85
C SER A 150 4.13 -7.65 -4.82
N THR A 151 4.04 -6.92 -5.94
CA THR A 151 3.14 -5.75 -6.10
C THR A 151 1.68 -6.11 -5.89
N TYR A 152 1.30 -7.34 -6.23
CA TYR A 152 -0.08 -7.82 -6.21
C TYR A 152 -0.44 -8.54 -4.90
N SER A 153 0.43 -8.45 -3.88
CA SER A 153 0.16 -9.01 -2.57
C SER A 153 -0.95 -8.24 -1.85
N CYS A 154 -1.89 -8.97 -1.27
CA CYS A 154 -3.00 -8.42 -0.48
C CYS A 154 -2.56 -8.24 0.97
N CYS A 155 -1.91 -7.11 1.25
CA CYS A 155 -1.23 -6.83 2.52
C CYS A 155 -1.66 -5.50 3.15
N ARG A 156 -2.75 -4.90 2.66
CA ARG A 156 -3.36 -3.69 3.23
C ARG A 156 -4.57 -4.09 4.08
N SER A 157 -4.56 -3.68 5.33
CA SER A 157 -5.65 -3.91 6.29
C SER A 157 -6.26 -2.59 6.74
N PHE A 158 -7.55 -2.61 7.04
CA PHE A 158 -8.31 -1.46 7.54
C PHE A 158 -8.83 -1.72 8.94
N ASN A 159 -9.10 -0.65 9.69
CA ASN A 159 -9.86 -0.78 10.91
C ASN A 159 -11.36 -0.87 10.60
N GLU A 160 -12.17 -1.29 11.57
CA GLU A 160 -13.62 -1.49 11.39
C GLU A 160 -14.36 -0.21 10.95
N MET A 161 -13.88 0.97 11.34
CA MET A 161 -14.50 2.25 10.97
C MET A 161 -14.19 2.66 9.52
N THR A 162 -13.12 2.12 8.95
CA THR A 162 -12.70 2.37 7.57
C THR A 162 -12.77 1.12 6.70
N ASP A 163 -13.43 0.06 7.16
CA ASP A 163 -13.65 -1.18 6.40
C ASP A 163 -14.90 -1.09 5.50
N ASP A 164 -15.18 0.10 4.96
CA ASP A 164 -16.26 0.35 4.02
C ASP A 164 -15.72 1.04 2.75
N LEU A 165 -16.35 0.78 1.60
CA LEU A 165 -15.95 1.31 0.30
C LEU A 165 -15.90 2.84 0.27
N THR A 166 -16.72 3.51 1.09
CA THR A 166 -16.76 4.98 1.15
C THR A 166 -15.60 5.58 1.96
N ALA A 167 -14.99 4.80 2.85
CA ALA A 167 -13.98 5.26 3.80
C ALA A 167 -12.56 4.77 3.48
N ARG A 168 -12.43 3.75 2.62
CA ARG A 168 -11.12 3.21 2.23
C ARG A 168 -10.39 4.14 1.27
N PRO A 169 -9.08 4.39 1.48
CA PRO A 169 -8.25 5.07 0.51
C PRO A 169 -8.22 4.35 -0.85
N TYR A 170 -8.52 5.08 -1.92
CA TYR A 170 -8.38 4.58 -3.29
C TYR A 170 -6.92 4.30 -3.65
N THR A 171 -6.72 3.27 -4.46
CA THR A 171 -5.44 2.96 -5.11
C THR A 171 -5.61 3.01 -6.63
N ILE A 172 -4.51 2.81 -7.36
CA ILE A 172 -4.56 2.64 -8.82
C ILE A 172 -5.43 1.44 -9.24
N PHE A 173 -5.72 0.49 -8.35
CA PHE A 173 -6.55 -0.68 -8.63
C PHE A 173 -8.04 -0.45 -8.33
N THR A 174 -8.38 0.58 -7.55
CA THR A 174 -9.74 0.79 -7.03
C THR A 174 -10.34 2.15 -7.35
N ILE A 175 -9.56 3.14 -7.78
CA ILE A 175 -10.07 4.47 -8.14
C ILE A 175 -11.11 4.44 -9.27
N THR A 176 -11.21 3.34 -10.03
CA THR A 176 -12.32 3.12 -10.96
C THR A 176 -13.69 3.19 -10.31
N GLY A 177 -13.80 2.83 -9.03
CA GLY A 177 -15.06 2.82 -8.27
C GLY A 177 -15.41 4.15 -7.60
N TYR A 178 -14.64 5.22 -7.84
CA TYR A 178 -14.93 6.53 -7.26
C TYR A 178 -16.09 7.21 -8.01
N ASP A 179 -17.28 7.32 -7.42
CA ASP A 179 -18.49 7.75 -8.13
C ASP A 179 -18.45 9.18 -8.69
N ASN A 180 -17.74 10.11 -8.04
CA ASN A 180 -17.74 11.53 -8.45
C ASN A 180 -16.81 11.83 -9.63
N ALA A 181 -16.35 10.81 -10.33
CA ALA A 181 -15.44 10.92 -11.45
C ALA A 181 -16.12 10.65 -12.78
N ARG A 182 -15.65 11.32 -13.84
CA ARG A 182 -16.18 11.11 -15.20
C ARG A 182 -15.76 9.74 -15.73
N GLU A 183 -16.70 9.04 -16.38
CA GLU A 183 -16.49 7.70 -16.94
C GLU A 183 -15.37 7.64 -17.99
N ASP A 184 -15.21 8.72 -18.74
CA ASP A 184 -14.26 8.90 -19.84
C ASP A 184 -12.96 9.62 -19.42
N SER A 185 -12.64 9.58 -18.12
CA SER A 185 -11.40 10.17 -17.62
C SER A 185 -10.20 9.24 -17.85
N ASN A 186 -9.09 9.80 -18.32
CA ASN A 186 -7.89 9.04 -18.66
C ASN A 186 -7.36 8.19 -17.48
N TYR A 187 -7.39 8.72 -16.26
CA TYR A 187 -6.96 7.96 -15.08
C TYR A 187 -7.90 6.79 -14.77
N ARG A 188 -9.20 6.90 -15.04
CA ARG A 188 -10.15 5.82 -14.83
C ARG A 188 -9.92 4.70 -15.83
N SER A 189 -9.68 5.02 -17.11
CA SER A 189 -9.31 4.02 -18.13
C SER A 189 -7.99 3.32 -17.81
N ALA A 190 -6.96 4.08 -17.41
CA ALA A 190 -5.70 3.50 -16.97
C ALA A 190 -5.88 2.59 -15.73
N SER A 191 -6.67 3.04 -14.75
CA SER A 191 -6.97 2.26 -13.55
C SER A 191 -7.80 1.00 -13.85
N LYS A 192 -8.71 1.03 -14.84
CA LYS A 192 -9.45 -0.14 -15.32
C LYS A 192 -8.48 -1.20 -15.86
N LEU A 193 -7.47 -0.80 -16.65
CA LEU A 193 -6.42 -1.70 -17.11
C LEU A 193 -5.61 -2.29 -15.94
N PHE A 194 -5.14 -1.47 -15.00
CA PHE A 194 -4.41 -1.98 -13.82
C PHE A 194 -5.24 -2.94 -12.97
N ARG A 195 -6.53 -2.66 -12.83
CA ARG A 195 -7.49 -3.54 -12.14
C ARG A 195 -7.62 -4.89 -12.86
N GLN A 196 -7.72 -4.91 -14.17
CA GLN A 196 -7.79 -6.14 -14.97
C GLN A 196 -6.51 -6.98 -14.80
N ILE A 197 -5.34 -6.35 -14.95
CA ILE A 197 -4.03 -7.00 -14.75
C ILE A 197 -3.95 -7.59 -13.33
N ALA A 198 -4.34 -6.82 -12.31
CA ALA A 198 -4.31 -7.30 -10.94
C ALA A 198 -5.21 -8.52 -10.71
N LEU A 199 -6.44 -8.50 -11.25
CA LEU A 199 -7.36 -9.63 -11.14
C LEU A 199 -6.83 -10.87 -11.86
N ALA A 200 -6.25 -10.73 -13.04
CA ALA A 200 -5.64 -11.83 -13.79
C ALA A 200 -4.48 -12.48 -13.01
N ILE A 201 -3.64 -11.67 -12.35
CA ILE A 201 -2.52 -12.18 -11.54
C ILE A 201 -3.01 -12.87 -10.27
N ILE A 202 -4.01 -12.30 -9.60
CA ILE A 202 -4.60 -12.89 -8.38
C ILE A 202 -5.29 -14.22 -8.68
N ARG A 203 -5.97 -14.33 -9.83
CA ARG A 203 -6.64 -15.56 -10.29
C ARG A 203 -5.66 -16.61 -10.82
N GLY A 204 -4.44 -16.21 -11.15
CA GLY A 204 -3.42 -17.08 -11.71
C GLY A 204 -3.50 -17.23 -13.24
N ASP A 205 -4.39 -16.49 -13.90
CA ASP A 205 -4.50 -16.47 -15.36
C ASP A 205 -3.23 -15.90 -15.99
N ASN A 206 -2.68 -14.84 -15.40
CA ASN A 206 -1.47 -14.12 -15.84
C ASN A 206 -1.48 -13.74 -17.34
N VAL A 207 -2.66 -13.42 -17.88
CA VAL A 207 -2.86 -13.05 -19.28
C VAL A 207 -3.60 -11.72 -19.38
N LEU A 208 -3.15 -10.86 -20.30
CA LEU A 208 -3.84 -9.65 -20.71
C LEU A 208 -4.32 -9.81 -22.16
N THR A 209 -5.60 -9.56 -22.42
CA THR A 209 -6.15 -9.67 -23.78
C THR A 209 -6.04 -8.35 -24.54
N ARG A 210 -5.85 -8.44 -25.86
CA ARG A 210 -5.84 -7.27 -26.75
C ARG A 210 -7.16 -6.52 -26.69
N GLU A 211 -8.27 -7.27 -26.66
CA GLU A 211 -9.63 -6.73 -26.60
C GLU A 211 -9.85 -5.86 -25.35
N ASP A 212 -9.38 -6.30 -24.19
CA ASP A 212 -9.46 -5.52 -22.95
C ASP A 212 -8.70 -4.20 -23.06
N VAL A 213 -7.48 -4.23 -23.63
CA VAL A 213 -6.67 -3.03 -23.82
C VAL A 213 -7.35 -2.08 -24.80
N ASP A 214 -7.81 -2.58 -25.95
CA ASP A 214 -8.52 -1.79 -26.97
C ASP A 214 -9.79 -1.14 -26.40
N ALA A 215 -10.58 -1.88 -25.63
CA ALA A 215 -11.82 -1.38 -25.02
C ALA A 215 -11.59 -0.22 -24.05
N ASN A 216 -10.47 -0.23 -23.33
CA ASN A 216 -10.06 0.87 -22.46
C ASN A 216 -9.45 2.02 -23.27
N ALA A 217 -8.60 1.74 -24.26
CA ALA A 217 -7.93 2.73 -25.10
C ALA A 217 -8.93 3.64 -25.83
N ARG A 218 -10.04 3.09 -26.35
CA ARG A 218 -11.11 3.86 -27.01
C ARG A 218 -11.77 4.93 -26.14
N LYS A 219 -11.62 4.85 -24.81
CA LYS A 219 -12.18 5.79 -23.83
C LYS A 219 -11.16 6.84 -23.38
N VAL A 220 -9.92 6.73 -23.82
CA VAL A 220 -8.83 7.64 -23.47
C VAL A 220 -8.84 8.83 -24.41
N LYS A 221 -8.67 10.03 -23.86
CA LYS A 221 -8.49 11.27 -24.63
C LYS A 221 -7.02 11.48 -24.95
N ALA A 222 -6.77 12.20 -26.04
CA ALA A 222 -5.43 12.42 -26.56
C ALA A 222 -4.41 12.91 -25.52
N GLY A 223 -3.19 12.40 -25.63
CA GLY A 223 -2.05 12.74 -24.78
C GLY A 223 -1.33 11.51 -24.21
N ALA A 224 -0.50 11.72 -23.18
CA ALA A 224 0.45 10.71 -22.70
C ALA A 224 -0.17 9.34 -22.33
N ILE A 225 -1.42 9.30 -21.86
CA ILE A 225 -2.08 8.03 -21.55
C ILE A 225 -2.47 7.29 -22.83
N GLU A 226 -2.92 7.98 -23.87
CA GLU A 226 -3.19 7.39 -25.18
C GLU A 226 -1.92 6.80 -25.79
N ASP A 227 -0.80 7.52 -25.70
CA ASP A 227 0.51 7.05 -26.18
C ASP A 227 0.93 5.75 -25.47
N ILE A 228 0.66 5.65 -24.17
CA ILE A 228 0.94 4.43 -23.39
C ILE A 228 0.03 3.28 -23.84
N PHE A 229 -1.27 3.51 -24.02
CA PHE A 229 -2.18 2.46 -24.50
C PHE A 229 -1.77 1.96 -25.89
N THR A 230 -1.40 2.89 -26.79
CA THR A 230 -0.88 2.56 -28.12
C THR A 230 0.38 1.70 -28.01
N SER A 231 1.33 2.11 -27.16
CA SER A 231 2.55 1.34 -26.91
C SER A 231 2.28 -0.07 -26.37
N ILE A 232 1.24 -0.25 -25.56
CA ILE A 232 0.82 -1.58 -25.07
C ILE A 232 0.18 -2.40 -26.19
N LEU A 233 -0.67 -1.78 -27.02
CA LEU A 233 -1.30 -2.45 -28.17
C LEU A 233 -0.27 -2.92 -29.20
N ASP A 234 0.82 -2.17 -29.36
CA ASP A 234 1.94 -2.53 -30.23
C ASP A 234 2.75 -3.75 -29.73
N LEU A 235 2.62 -4.12 -28.45
CA LEU A 235 3.22 -5.35 -27.90
C LEU A 235 2.46 -6.62 -28.32
N PHE A 236 1.21 -6.50 -28.77
CA PHE A 236 0.48 -7.62 -29.33
C PHE A 236 0.90 -7.80 -30.79
N ASP A 237 1.57 -8.91 -31.11
CA ASP A 237 1.85 -9.24 -32.51
C ASP A 237 0.56 -9.26 -33.34
N LYS A 238 0.68 -9.14 -34.66
CA LYS A 238 -0.47 -9.04 -35.59
C LYS A 238 -1.50 -10.17 -35.41
N ASP A 239 -1.06 -11.35 -34.97
CA ASP A 239 -1.90 -12.53 -34.78
C ASP A 239 -2.10 -12.92 -33.29
N THR A 240 -1.48 -12.19 -32.36
CA THR A 240 -1.50 -12.53 -30.93
C THR A 240 -2.64 -11.78 -30.23
N THR A 241 -3.58 -12.52 -29.66
CA THR A 241 -4.74 -11.97 -28.93
C THR A 241 -4.48 -11.74 -27.45
N THR A 242 -3.37 -12.28 -26.92
CA THR A 242 -3.04 -12.30 -25.49
C THR A 242 -1.54 -12.14 -25.25
N ILE A 243 -1.15 -11.36 -24.24
CA ILE A 243 0.24 -11.24 -23.76
C ILE A 243 0.33 -11.47 -22.25
#